data_AF-A0A354C431-F1
#
_entry.id   AF-A0A354C431-F1
#
_cell.length_a   1.000
_cell.length_b   1.000
_cell.length_c   1.000
_cell.angle_alpha   90.00
_cell.angle_beta   90.00
_cell.angle_gamma   90.00
#
_symmetry.space_group_name_H-M   'P 1'
#
loop_
_entity.id
_entity.type
_entity.pdbx_description
1 polymer ?
#
loop_
_entity_poly.entity_id
_entity_poly.type
_entity_poly.pdbx_seq_one_letter_code
_entity_poly.pdbx_strand_id
1 'polypeptide(L)'
;MNKAIVDTTILTDVLLNSGEARTWAKKALDYFDQTFLPVYAIKEFKSGPLKNFVWMHNKLATVGSYEKALEALQAMSRTPKRYTTSTAIQALKEASRSIGKLCPAILAKKYGENVSLDKILCDELRIALKVVIFRSWKRRRQISTDIIQPLPCYKEVIPYEKRGLIELEPKECTKSGDCAMASLLKTRPDELRLMREAIVNSDKPENKRRAKVLRHLYRTPKLQIEDKDCRSLGDAIFVFLANKDTVILTTNISDHVPMANALGKRALSPSQILIKEK
;
A
#
# COMPACT_ATOMS: atom_id res chain seq x y z
N MET A 1 -22.62 -13.12 10.61
CA MET A 1 -22.06 -11.77 10.39
C MET A 1 -20.70 -11.93 9.74
N ASN A 2 -20.55 -11.44 8.52
CA ASN A 2 -19.33 -11.56 7.74
C ASN A 2 -18.37 -10.43 8.11
N LYS A 3 -17.18 -10.78 8.62
CA LYS A 3 -16.17 -9.80 9.02
C LYS A 3 -14.91 -9.94 8.18
N ALA A 4 -14.24 -8.83 7.88
CA ALA A 4 -12.95 -8.83 7.21
C ALA A 4 -11.91 -7.92 7.88
N ILE A 5 -10.66 -8.35 7.89
CA ILE A 5 -9.51 -7.48 8.10
C ILE A 5 -8.97 -7.04 6.74
N VAL A 6 -8.73 -5.75 6.58
CA VAL A 6 -8.36 -5.12 5.32
C VAL A 6 -6.84 -4.95 5.26
N ASP A 7 -6.22 -5.57 4.26
CA ASP A 7 -4.80 -5.42 3.95
C ASP A 7 -4.52 -4.15 3.12
N THR A 8 -3.25 -3.71 3.15
CA THR A 8 -2.71 -2.56 2.43
C THR A 8 -3.01 -2.61 0.92
N THR A 9 -3.05 -3.78 0.29
CA THR A 9 -3.31 -3.84 -1.15
C THR A 9 -4.75 -3.46 -1.51
N ILE A 10 -5.72 -3.78 -0.66
CA ILE A 10 -7.12 -3.38 -0.83
C ILE A 10 -7.29 -1.88 -0.61
N LEU A 11 -6.63 -1.36 0.43
CA LEU A 11 -6.56 0.09 0.68
C LEU A 11 -6.00 0.83 -0.55
N THR A 12 -4.99 0.23 -1.21
CA THR A 12 -4.39 0.74 -2.44
C THR A 12 -5.36 0.69 -3.63
N ASP A 13 -6.06 -0.43 -3.82
CA ASP A 13 -7.02 -0.60 -4.91
C ASP A 13 -8.18 0.38 -4.82
N VAL A 14 -8.68 0.64 -3.60
CA VAL A 14 -9.79 1.57 -3.38
C VAL A 14 -9.38 3.02 -3.59
N LEU A 15 -8.21 3.42 -3.08
CA LEU A 15 -7.81 4.82 -3.01
C LEU A 15 -7.02 5.29 -4.23
N LEU A 16 -6.07 4.47 -4.70
CA LEU A 16 -5.11 4.86 -5.74
C LEU A 16 -5.48 4.30 -7.11
N ASN A 17 -5.93 3.05 -7.21
CA ASN A 17 -6.23 2.44 -8.50
C ASN A 17 -7.64 2.78 -8.98
N SER A 18 -7.95 2.60 -10.27
CA SER A 18 -9.30 2.76 -10.82
C SER A 18 -9.66 1.67 -11.84
N GLY A 19 -10.90 1.68 -12.33
CA GLY A 19 -11.44 0.59 -13.16
C GLY A 19 -11.79 -0.64 -12.32
N GLU A 20 -11.59 -1.82 -12.90
CA GLU A 20 -12.01 -3.10 -12.33
C GLU A 20 -11.45 -3.36 -10.92
N ALA A 21 -10.15 -3.12 -10.70
CA ALA A 21 -9.51 -3.31 -9.39
C ALA A 21 -10.22 -2.52 -8.28
N ARG A 22 -10.50 -1.23 -8.51
CA ARG A 22 -11.25 -0.38 -7.56
C ARG A 22 -12.68 -0.88 -7.38
N THR A 23 -13.35 -1.21 -8.47
CA THR A 23 -14.75 -1.68 -8.43
C THR A 23 -14.87 -2.97 -7.64
N TRP A 24 -13.99 -3.93 -7.89
CA TRP A 24 -13.98 -5.21 -7.18
C TRP A 24 -13.62 -5.04 -5.72
N ALA A 25 -12.58 -4.25 -5.40
CA ALA A 25 -12.21 -3.98 -4.01
C ALA A 25 -13.36 -3.32 -3.22
N LYS A 26 -14.07 -2.37 -3.82
CA LYS A 26 -15.25 -1.76 -3.19
C LYS A 26 -16.39 -2.75 -2.98
N LYS A 27 -16.79 -3.49 -4.02
CA LYS A 27 -17.85 -4.50 -3.88
C LYS A 27 -17.49 -5.56 -2.84
N ALA A 28 -16.22 -5.97 -2.78
CA ALA A 28 -15.75 -6.92 -1.78
C ALA A 28 -15.78 -6.33 -0.37
N LEU A 29 -15.57 -5.03 -0.17
CA LEU A 29 -15.77 -4.38 1.13
C LEU A 29 -17.26 -4.33 1.49
N ASP A 30 -18.12 -3.99 0.54
CA ASP A 30 -19.58 -3.90 0.73
C ASP A 30 -20.22 -5.27 1.05
N TYR A 31 -19.55 -6.38 0.68
CA TYR A 31 -19.97 -7.75 1.02
C TYR A 31 -19.87 -8.07 2.53
N PHE A 32 -18.98 -7.41 3.26
CA PHE A 32 -18.77 -7.66 4.69
C PHE A 32 -19.58 -6.69 5.53
N ASP A 33 -20.32 -7.21 6.52
CA ASP A 33 -21.05 -6.41 7.51
C ASP A 33 -20.10 -5.50 8.30
N GLN A 34 -18.88 -5.98 8.56
CA GLN A 34 -17.87 -5.24 9.31
C GLN A 34 -16.48 -5.43 8.71
N THR A 35 -15.79 -4.32 8.50
CA THR A 35 -14.42 -4.30 7.98
C THR A 35 -13.49 -3.57 8.95
N PHE A 36 -12.34 -4.18 9.22
CA PHE A 36 -11.35 -3.68 10.17
C PHE A 36 -10.07 -3.29 9.44
N LEU A 37 -9.63 -2.04 9.58
CA LEU A 37 -8.37 -1.56 9.02
C LEU A 37 -7.36 -1.33 10.15
N PRO A 38 -6.29 -2.14 10.24
CA PRO A 38 -5.20 -1.88 11.17
C PRO A 38 -4.47 -0.57 10.82
N VAL A 39 -4.05 0.20 11.82
CA VAL A 39 -3.19 1.38 11.58
C VAL A 39 -1.88 0.99 10.87
N TYR A 40 -1.44 -0.25 11.05
CA TYR A 40 -0.32 -0.82 10.31
C TYR A 40 -0.51 -0.77 8.78
N ALA A 41 -1.71 -1.03 8.25
CA ALA A 41 -2.00 -0.91 6.83
C ALA A 41 -1.86 0.53 6.32
N ILE A 42 -2.23 1.51 7.15
CA ILE A 42 -2.09 2.94 6.81
C ILE A 42 -0.61 3.33 6.73
N LYS A 43 0.22 2.82 7.66
CA LYS A 43 1.68 2.97 7.62
C LYS A 43 2.26 2.37 6.33
N GLU A 44 1.90 1.14 5.99
CA GLU A 44 2.36 0.48 4.77
C GLU A 44 1.89 1.19 3.51
N PHE A 45 0.65 1.67 3.49
CA PHE A 45 0.12 2.49 2.41
C PHE A 45 0.95 3.75 2.18
N LYS A 46 1.30 4.48 3.26
CA LYS A 46 2.17 5.68 3.17
C LYS A 46 3.56 5.32 2.67
N SER A 47 4.18 4.31 3.26
CA SER A 47 5.58 3.96 3.02
C SER A 47 5.83 3.19 1.71
N GLY A 48 4.80 2.56 1.15
CA GLY A 48 4.83 1.82 -0.10
C GLY A 48 4.09 2.54 -1.24
N PRO A 49 2.81 2.20 -1.53
CA PRO A 49 2.11 2.69 -2.71
C PRO A 49 2.04 4.21 -2.85
N LEU A 50 1.66 4.94 -1.79
CA LEU A 50 1.51 6.40 -1.84
C LEU A 50 2.85 7.11 -2.08
N LYS A 51 3.94 6.57 -1.52
CA LYS A 51 5.30 7.06 -1.77
C LYS A 51 5.67 7.05 -3.25
N ASN A 52 5.18 6.06 -4.01
CA ASN A 52 5.50 5.96 -5.44
C ASN A 52 4.75 7.02 -6.25
N PHE A 53 3.51 7.35 -5.88
CA PHE A 53 2.77 8.48 -6.46
C PHE A 53 3.47 9.82 -6.17
N VAL A 54 3.92 10.02 -4.93
CA VAL A 54 4.68 11.21 -4.52
C VAL A 54 6.01 11.31 -5.25
N TRP A 55 6.72 10.18 -5.43
CA TRP A 55 7.94 10.13 -6.22
C TRP A 55 7.70 10.60 -7.66
N MET A 56 6.64 10.11 -8.31
CA MET A 56 6.32 10.49 -9.69
C MET A 56 5.96 11.98 -9.79
N HIS A 57 5.13 12.49 -8.87
CA HIS A 57 4.81 13.93 -8.78
C HIS A 57 6.08 14.77 -8.66
N ASN A 58 6.95 14.42 -7.71
CA ASN A 58 8.18 15.17 -7.45
C ASN A 58 9.14 15.06 -8.63
N LYS A 59 9.18 13.92 -9.33
CA LYS A 59 9.99 13.76 -10.54
C LYS A 59 9.55 14.70 -11.65
N LEU A 60 8.24 14.79 -11.92
CA LEU A 60 7.67 15.77 -12.87
C LEU A 60 7.99 17.21 -12.45
N ALA A 61 7.84 17.53 -11.17
CA ALA A 61 8.13 18.86 -10.63
C ALA A 61 9.61 19.26 -10.76
N THR A 62 10.54 18.33 -10.50
CA THR A 62 11.99 18.61 -10.57
C THR A 62 12.50 18.68 -12.00
N VAL A 63 12.01 17.81 -12.88
CA VAL A 63 12.52 17.71 -14.26
C VAL A 63 11.82 18.70 -15.19
N GLY A 64 10.56 19.04 -14.92
CA GLY A 64 9.80 20.01 -15.70
C GLY A 64 9.37 19.53 -17.08
N SER A 65 9.60 18.26 -17.42
CA SER A 65 9.28 17.63 -18.71
C SER A 65 8.65 16.26 -18.49
N TYR A 66 7.59 15.95 -19.25
CA TYR A 66 6.90 14.67 -19.16
C TYR A 66 7.75 13.56 -19.76
N GLU A 67 8.32 13.76 -20.95
CA GLU A 67 9.21 12.82 -21.62
C GLU A 67 10.38 12.41 -20.74
N LYS A 68 11.13 13.38 -20.20
CA LYS A 68 12.27 13.10 -19.31
C LYS A 68 11.86 12.43 -18.00
N ALA A 69 10.63 12.68 -17.50
CA ALA A 69 10.11 11.96 -16.34
C ALA A 69 9.78 10.50 -16.68
N LEU A 70 9.30 10.21 -17.89
CA LEU A 70 9.13 8.83 -18.39
C LEU A 70 10.47 8.12 -18.57
N GLU A 71 11.49 8.79 -19.10
CA GLU A 71 12.84 8.23 -19.20
C GLU A 71 13.38 7.84 -17.82
N ALA A 72 13.20 8.70 -16.81
CA ALA A 72 13.59 8.39 -15.43
C ALA A 72 12.83 7.18 -14.87
N LEU A 73 11.55 7.04 -15.21
CA LEU A 73 10.73 5.88 -14.83
C LEU A 73 11.20 4.60 -15.55
N GLN A 74 11.51 4.69 -16.84
CA GLN A 74 12.04 3.59 -17.63
C GLN A 74 13.42 3.15 -17.13
N ALA A 75 14.30 4.10 -16.77
CA ALA A 75 15.58 3.78 -16.15
C ALA A 75 15.40 3.01 -14.84
N MET A 76 14.38 3.35 -14.05
CA MET A 76 14.07 2.61 -12.84
C MET A 76 13.56 1.19 -13.09
N SER A 77 12.87 0.92 -14.21
CA SER A 77 12.43 -0.43 -14.58
C SER A 77 13.60 -1.40 -14.80
N ARG A 78 14.77 -0.88 -15.15
CA ARG A 78 16.03 -1.63 -15.31
C ARG A 78 16.75 -1.93 -14.00
N THR A 79 16.21 -1.46 -12.87
CA THR A 79 16.76 -1.72 -11.52
C THR A 79 15.90 -2.74 -10.77
N PRO A 80 16.38 -3.34 -9.66
CA PRO A 80 15.57 -4.21 -8.81
C PRO A 80 14.30 -3.55 -8.22
N LYS A 81 14.10 -2.23 -8.42
CA LYS A 81 12.93 -1.45 -7.97
C LYS A 81 11.67 -1.65 -8.83
N ARG A 82 11.48 -2.84 -9.41
CA ARG A 82 10.34 -3.19 -10.29
C ARG A 82 8.96 -2.83 -9.71
N TYR A 83 8.79 -2.96 -8.39
CA TYR A 83 7.55 -2.62 -7.69
C TYR A 83 7.27 -1.11 -7.63
N THR A 84 8.32 -0.31 -7.49
CA THR A 84 8.26 1.15 -7.55
C THR A 84 7.89 1.61 -8.95
N THR A 85 8.47 0.99 -9.98
CA THR A 85 8.16 1.26 -11.39
C THR A 85 6.69 0.93 -11.71
N SER A 86 6.21 -0.27 -11.36
CA SER A 86 4.83 -0.68 -11.62
C SER A 86 3.81 0.28 -10.99
N THR A 87 4.03 0.68 -9.73
CA THR A 87 3.12 1.62 -9.05
C THR A 87 3.19 3.02 -9.63
N ALA A 88 4.37 3.48 -10.08
CA ALA A 88 4.51 4.79 -10.73
C ALA A 88 3.88 4.82 -12.15
N ILE A 89 3.96 3.71 -12.90
CA ILE A 89 3.20 3.55 -14.16
C ILE A 89 1.70 3.61 -13.87
N GLN A 90 1.24 2.93 -12.83
CA GLN A 90 -0.16 3.01 -12.40
C GLN A 90 -0.55 4.46 -12.04
N ALA A 91 0.33 5.20 -11.35
CA ALA A 91 0.10 6.61 -11.05
C ALA A 91 -0.09 7.48 -12.31
N LEU A 92 0.73 7.25 -13.35
CA LEU A 92 0.58 7.90 -14.65
C LEU A 92 -0.74 7.54 -15.33
N LYS A 93 -1.10 6.25 -15.38
CA LYS A 93 -2.38 5.79 -15.94
C LYS A 93 -3.58 6.47 -15.27
N GLU A 94 -3.54 6.58 -13.94
CA GLU A 94 -4.59 7.27 -13.17
C GLU A 94 -4.65 8.77 -13.46
N ALA A 95 -3.49 9.42 -13.56
CA ALA A 95 -3.41 10.84 -13.86
C ALA A 95 -3.87 11.16 -15.29
N SER A 96 -3.47 10.37 -16.30
CA SER A 96 -3.86 10.57 -17.70
C SER A 96 -5.38 10.46 -17.94
N ARG A 97 -6.11 9.68 -17.12
CA ARG A 97 -7.58 9.62 -17.19
C ARG A 97 -8.26 10.93 -16.85
N SER A 98 -7.62 11.79 -16.05
CA SER A 98 -8.16 13.12 -15.74
C SER A 98 -7.93 14.10 -16.91
N ILE A 99 -6.82 13.95 -17.62
CA ILE A 99 -6.43 14.79 -18.77
C ILE A 99 -7.29 14.48 -19.99
N GLY A 100 -7.55 13.19 -20.27
CA GLY A 100 -8.40 12.77 -21.40
C GLY A 100 -9.85 13.29 -21.34
N LYS A 101 -10.26 13.93 -20.23
CA LYS A 101 -11.57 14.58 -20.08
C LYS A 101 -11.55 16.07 -20.42
N LEU A 102 -10.38 16.67 -20.64
CA LEU A 102 -10.23 18.08 -20.98
C LEU A 102 -10.26 18.25 -22.50
N CYS A 103 -11.08 19.21 -22.96
CA CYS A 103 -11.10 19.60 -24.37
C CYS A 103 -9.81 20.40 -24.71
N PRO A 104 -9.20 20.21 -25.90
CA PRO A 104 -8.03 20.98 -26.34
C PRO A 104 -8.16 22.50 -26.21
N ALA A 105 -9.36 23.05 -26.46
CA ALA A 105 -9.64 24.49 -26.31
C ALA A 105 -9.47 25.00 -24.86
N ILE A 106 -9.74 24.14 -23.87
CA ILE A 106 -9.56 24.48 -22.44
C ILE A 106 -8.07 24.52 -22.09
N LEU A 107 -7.28 23.59 -22.65
CA LEU A 107 -5.83 23.56 -22.44
C LEU A 107 -5.15 24.77 -23.10
N ALA A 108 -5.53 25.12 -24.33
CA ALA A 108 -5.03 26.30 -25.03
C ALA A 108 -5.31 27.60 -24.26
N LYS A 109 -6.53 27.76 -23.72
CA LYS A 109 -6.87 28.92 -22.88
C LYS A 109 -6.08 28.98 -21.57
N LYS A 110 -5.73 27.83 -20.98
CA LYS A 110 -5.05 27.74 -19.68
C LYS A 110 -3.55 28.00 -19.77
N TYR A 111 -2.90 27.46 -20.81
CA TYR A 111 -1.44 27.53 -20.95
C TYR A 111 -0.98 28.58 -21.97
N GLY A 112 -1.86 29.03 -22.87
CA GLY A 112 -1.49 29.85 -24.01
C GLY A 112 -1.02 29.02 -25.20
N GLU A 113 -1.03 29.62 -26.39
CA GLU A 113 -0.79 28.92 -27.66
C GLU A 113 0.67 28.46 -27.85
N ASN A 114 1.62 29.08 -27.13
CA ASN A 114 3.06 28.88 -27.32
C ASN A 114 3.69 27.85 -26.36
N VAL A 115 2.91 27.19 -25.50
CA VAL A 115 3.44 26.20 -24.54
C VAL A 115 3.49 24.82 -25.19
N SER A 116 4.62 24.13 -25.06
CA SER A 116 4.79 22.79 -25.62
C SER A 116 3.83 21.77 -24.99
N LEU A 117 3.38 20.80 -25.78
CA LEU A 117 2.53 19.70 -25.30
C LEU A 117 3.19 18.94 -24.14
N ASP A 118 4.51 18.74 -24.19
CA ASP A 118 5.27 18.10 -23.10
C ASP A 118 5.11 18.84 -21.77
N LYS A 119 5.19 20.18 -21.80
CA LYS A 119 5.03 21.01 -20.60
C LYS A 119 3.59 20.99 -20.09
N ILE A 120 2.60 21.05 -20.98
CA ILE A 120 1.18 20.92 -20.63
C ILE A 120 0.92 19.58 -19.94
N LEU A 121 1.38 18.47 -20.54
CA LEU A 121 1.23 17.14 -19.97
C LEU A 121 1.91 17.02 -18.60
N CYS A 122 3.13 17.56 -18.47
CA CYS A 122 3.87 17.57 -17.21
C CYS A 122 3.07 18.26 -16.10
N ASP A 123 2.54 19.46 -16.37
CA ASP A 123 1.81 20.24 -15.37
C ASP A 123 0.45 19.62 -15.02
N GLU A 124 -0.31 19.14 -16.02
CA GLU A 124 -1.59 18.46 -15.78
C GLU A 124 -1.43 17.16 -15.00
N LEU A 125 -0.45 16.32 -15.34
CA LEU A 125 -0.17 15.09 -14.61
C LEU A 125 0.27 15.39 -13.17
N ARG A 126 1.08 16.43 -12.96
CA ARG A 126 1.48 16.87 -11.62
C ARG A 126 0.26 17.27 -10.79
N ILE A 127 -0.65 18.08 -11.35
CA ILE A 127 -1.88 18.49 -10.68
C ILE A 127 -2.75 17.27 -10.35
N ALA A 128 -2.96 16.38 -11.31
CA ALA A 128 -3.76 15.17 -11.13
C ALA A 128 -3.20 14.26 -10.03
N LEU A 129 -1.89 14.02 -10.04
CA LEU A 129 -1.20 13.24 -9.01
C LEU A 129 -1.33 13.89 -7.63
N LYS A 130 -1.14 15.21 -7.54
CA LYS A 130 -1.34 15.96 -6.28
C LYS A 130 -2.76 15.74 -5.74
N VAL A 131 -3.78 15.88 -6.57
CA VAL A 131 -5.17 15.64 -6.16
C VAL A 131 -5.37 14.21 -5.65
N VAL A 132 -4.85 13.20 -6.37
CA VAL A 132 -4.96 11.79 -5.96
C VAL A 132 -4.24 11.54 -4.63
N ILE A 133 -3.02 12.06 -4.44
CA ILE A 133 -2.23 11.89 -3.22
C ILE A 133 -2.96 12.44 -2.00
N PHE A 134 -3.38 13.70 -2.05
CA PHE A 134 -4.04 14.36 -0.93
C PHE A 134 -5.42 13.76 -0.65
N ARG A 135 -6.20 13.46 -1.69
CA ARG A 135 -7.52 12.83 -1.53
C ARG A 135 -7.41 11.43 -0.93
N SER A 136 -6.45 10.63 -1.40
CA SER A 136 -6.23 9.27 -0.89
C SER A 136 -5.82 9.31 0.57
N TRP A 137 -4.89 10.20 0.94
CA TRP A 137 -4.53 10.36 2.34
C TRP A 137 -5.74 10.80 3.18
N LYS A 138 -6.49 11.83 2.77
CA LYS A 138 -7.66 12.31 3.50
C LYS A 138 -8.71 11.20 3.75
N ARG A 139 -8.91 10.32 2.76
CA ARG A 139 -9.93 9.25 2.79
C ARG A 139 -9.45 7.93 3.39
N ARG A 140 -8.17 7.79 3.76
CA ARG A 140 -7.56 6.52 4.18
C ARG A 140 -8.28 5.81 5.34
N ARG A 141 -8.89 6.57 6.26
CA ARG A 141 -9.63 6.07 7.43
C ARG A 141 -11.14 5.88 7.18
N GLN A 142 -11.61 6.14 5.95
CA GLN A 142 -13.03 6.09 5.58
C GLN A 142 -13.37 4.87 4.72
N ILE A 143 -12.42 3.95 4.52
CA ILE A 143 -12.59 2.79 3.65
C ILE A 143 -13.11 1.55 4.38
N SER A 144 -13.07 1.56 5.72
CA SER A 144 -13.47 0.46 6.57
C SER A 144 -14.46 0.95 7.62
N THR A 145 -15.20 0.01 8.21
CA THR A 145 -16.13 0.27 9.30
C THR A 145 -15.38 0.75 10.54
N ASP A 146 -14.28 0.07 10.86
CA ASP A 146 -13.50 0.31 12.07
C ASP A 146 -12.00 0.44 11.78
N ILE A 147 -11.32 1.26 12.57
CA ILE A 147 -9.86 1.33 12.63
C ILE A 147 -9.40 0.59 13.88
N ILE A 148 -8.58 -0.43 13.71
CA ILE A 148 -8.13 -1.29 14.82
C ILE A 148 -6.62 -1.19 15.04
N GLN A 149 -6.17 -1.71 16.17
CA GLN A 149 -4.74 -1.90 16.49
C GLN A 149 -3.94 -0.62 16.31
N PRO A 150 -4.14 0.38 17.20
CA PRO A 150 -3.38 1.62 17.15
C PRO A 150 -1.89 1.31 17.19
N LEU A 151 -1.11 2.14 16.49
CA LEU A 151 0.34 1.98 16.39
C LEU A 151 1.03 3.21 17.01
N PRO A 152 1.25 3.24 18.35
CA PRO A 152 1.75 4.42 19.05
C PRO A 152 3.10 4.94 18.53
N CYS A 153 3.94 4.05 18.01
CA CYS A 153 5.23 4.41 17.44
C CYS A 153 5.13 5.02 16.03
N TYR A 154 3.93 5.16 15.45
CA TYR A 154 3.72 5.74 14.12
C TYR A 154 2.80 6.96 14.17
N LYS A 155 3.33 8.11 13.74
CA LYS A 155 2.57 9.36 13.67
C LYS A 155 2.04 9.60 12.26
N GLU A 156 0.72 9.62 12.12
CA GLU A 156 0.06 9.99 10.86
C GLU A 156 0.14 11.50 10.61
N VAL A 157 1.17 11.93 9.88
CA VAL A 157 1.29 13.31 9.39
C VAL A 157 0.74 13.43 7.98
N ILE A 158 -0.09 14.46 7.75
CA ILE A 158 -0.68 14.78 6.44
C ILE A 158 0.44 15.20 5.46
N PRO A 159 0.46 14.67 4.23
CA PRO A 159 1.39 15.15 3.21
C PRO A 159 1.20 16.65 3.00
N TYR A 160 2.29 17.38 2.76
CA TYR A 160 2.23 18.82 2.49
C TYR A 160 3.19 19.19 1.37
N GLU A 161 2.94 20.32 0.72
CA GLU A 161 3.80 20.81 -0.35
C GLU A 161 4.83 21.80 0.19
N LYS A 162 6.08 21.67 -0.26
CA LYS A 162 7.18 22.57 0.03
C LYS A 162 7.97 22.78 -1.25
N ARG A 163 8.00 24.02 -1.75
CA ARG A 163 8.73 24.41 -2.98
C ARG A 163 8.37 23.55 -4.20
N GLY A 164 7.09 23.27 -4.41
CA GLY A 164 6.62 22.46 -5.56
C GLY A 164 6.78 20.95 -5.39
N LEU A 165 7.37 20.48 -4.29
CA LEU A 165 7.54 19.06 -3.96
C LEU A 165 6.61 18.65 -2.83
N ILE A 166 6.09 17.43 -2.90
CA ILE A 166 5.28 16.84 -1.83
C ILE A 166 6.20 16.11 -0.85
N GLU A 167 6.10 16.49 0.41
CA GLU A 167 6.74 15.83 1.55
C GLU A 167 5.82 14.77 2.15
N LEU A 168 6.38 13.60 2.44
CA LEU A 168 5.63 12.43 2.92
C LEU A 168 6.10 11.93 4.30
N GLU A 169 6.98 12.63 4.99
CA GLU A 169 7.46 12.16 6.29
C GLU A 169 6.40 12.32 7.41
N PRO A 170 6.47 11.50 8.48
CA PRO A 170 7.29 10.29 8.61
C PRO A 170 6.66 9.12 7.85
N LYS A 171 7.50 8.25 7.28
CA LYS A 171 7.09 6.94 6.71
C LYS A 171 7.38 5.76 7.63
N GLU A 172 8.23 5.97 8.62
CA GLU A 172 8.76 4.96 9.53
C GLU A 172 8.23 5.18 10.95
N CYS A 173 8.34 4.16 11.78
CA CYS A 173 8.05 4.32 13.21
C CYS A 173 9.18 5.09 13.91
N THR A 174 8.86 5.78 15.00
CA THR A 174 9.87 6.38 15.89
C THR A 174 10.72 5.28 16.53
N LYS A 175 12.04 5.48 16.58
CA LYS A 175 13.03 4.48 17.03
C LYS A 175 13.14 4.31 18.56
N SER A 176 12.06 4.57 19.30
CA SER A 176 12.07 4.46 20.77
C SER A 176 11.68 3.05 21.21
N GLY A 177 12.63 2.11 21.16
CA GLY A 177 12.46 0.75 21.70
C GLY A 177 11.97 -0.30 20.70
N ASP A 178 11.39 -1.39 21.23
CA ASP A 178 10.87 -2.51 20.43
C ASP A 178 9.68 -2.06 19.58
N CYS A 179 9.55 -2.61 18.37
CA CYS A 179 8.41 -2.28 17.52
C CYS A 179 7.11 -2.68 18.24
N ALA A 180 6.12 -1.77 18.32
CA ALA A 180 4.84 -2.05 19.00
C ALA A 180 4.14 -3.31 18.45
N MET A 181 4.26 -3.59 17.15
CA MET A 181 3.76 -4.84 16.57
C MET A 181 4.58 -6.06 17.01
N ALA A 182 5.89 -5.93 17.20
CA ALA A 182 6.73 -7.00 17.70
C ALA A 182 6.35 -7.42 19.12
N SER A 183 6.13 -6.44 20.00
CA SER A 183 5.68 -6.70 21.36
C SER A 183 4.37 -7.48 21.38
N LEU A 184 3.42 -7.11 20.51
CA LEU A 184 2.17 -7.85 20.36
C LEU A 184 2.40 -9.26 19.79
N LEU A 185 3.19 -9.41 18.72
CA LEU A 185 3.50 -10.71 18.09
C LEU A 185 4.11 -11.70 19.08
N LYS A 186 5.02 -11.23 19.94
CA LYS A 186 5.71 -12.04 20.96
C LYS A 186 4.76 -12.67 21.99
N THR A 187 3.52 -12.19 22.12
CA THR A 187 2.52 -12.75 23.05
C THR A 187 1.99 -14.13 22.65
N ARG A 188 2.10 -14.51 21.36
CA ARG A 188 1.58 -15.79 20.84
C ARG A 188 2.65 -16.54 20.03
N PRO A 189 3.72 -17.03 20.68
CA PRO A 189 4.88 -17.62 20.00
C PRO A 189 4.52 -18.87 19.16
N ASP A 190 3.49 -19.63 19.57
CA ASP A 190 3.02 -20.80 18.82
C ASP A 190 2.45 -20.42 17.45
N GLU A 191 1.68 -19.33 17.36
CA GLU A 191 1.18 -18.83 16.07
C GLU A 191 2.35 -18.41 15.16
N LEU A 192 3.39 -17.78 15.72
CA LEU A 192 4.58 -17.38 14.96
C LEU A 192 5.34 -18.61 14.40
N ARG A 193 5.41 -19.70 15.17
CA ARG A 193 6.01 -20.96 14.75
C ARG A 193 5.23 -21.58 13.60
N LEU A 194 3.90 -21.70 13.72
CA LEU A 194 3.03 -22.24 12.67
C LEU A 194 3.12 -21.44 11.38
N MET A 195 3.07 -20.11 11.46
CA MET A 195 3.24 -19.25 10.28
C MET A 195 4.61 -19.42 9.63
N ARG A 196 5.69 -19.54 10.42
CA ARG A 196 7.04 -19.78 9.88
C ARG A 196 7.09 -21.11 9.12
N GLU A 197 6.59 -22.18 9.72
CA GLU A 197 6.61 -23.52 9.12
C GLU A 197 5.88 -23.55 7.79
N ALA A 198 4.80 -22.79 7.65
CA ALA A 198 4.04 -22.68 6.40
C ALA A 198 4.82 -22.04 5.23
N ILE A 199 5.87 -21.25 5.50
CA ILE A 199 6.57 -20.47 4.47
C ILE A 199 8.09 -20.73 4.40
N VAL A 200 8.66 -21.51 5.32
CA VAL A 200 10.12 -21.68 5.44
C VAL A 200 10.77 -22.26 4.19
N ASN A 201 10.06 -23.13 3.48
CA ASN A 201 10.54 -23.77 2.25
C ASN A 201 10.21 -22.97 0.98
N SER A 202 9.70 -21.74 1.11
CA SER A 202 9.40 -20.91 -0.05
C SER A 202 10.68 -20.39 -0.71
N ASP A 203 10.74 -20.45 -2.04
CA ASP A 203 11.86 -19.88 -2.81
C ASP A 203 11.84 -18.35 -2.87
N LYS A 204 10.71 -17.72 -2.53
CA LYS A 204 10.57 -16.26 -2.55
C LYS A 204 11.51 -15.62 -1.51
N PRO A 205 12.39 -14.68 -1.92
CA PRO A 205 13.29 -13.99 -0.98
C PRO A 205 12.57 -13.27 0.17
N GLU A 206 11.36 -12.79 -0.09
CA GLU A 206 10.51 -12.14 0.91
C GLU A 206 10.06 -13.12 2.01
N ASN A 207 9.59 -14.31 1.63
CA ASN A 207 9.22 -15.35 2.59
C ASN A 207 10.43 -15.88 3.37
N LYS A 208 11.61 -15.98 2.75
CA LYS A 208 12.85 -16.32 3.46
C LYS A 208 13.20 -15.29 4.54
N ARG A 209 13.10 -13.99 4.24
CA ARG A 209 13.28 -12.91 5.23
C ARG A 209 12.22 -12.99 6.33
N ARG A 210 10.95 -13.14 5.97
CA ARG A 210 9.83 -13.26 6.91
C ARG A 210 9.99 -14.43 7.86
N ALA A 211 10.33 -15.61 7.35
CA ALA A 211 10.59 -16.82 8.16
C ALA A 211 11.74 -16.61 9.16
N LYS A 212 12.79 -15.87 8.76
CA LYS A 212 13.90 -15.51 9.66
C LYS A 212 13.42 -14.62 10.81
N VAL A 213 12.64 -13.58 10.50
CA VAL A 213 12.13 -12.64 11.52
C VAL A 213 11.11 -13.33 12.43
N LEU A 214 10.20 -14.15 11.89
CA LEU A 214 9.27 -14.96 12.70
C LEU A 214 10.02 -15.87 13.69
N ARG A 215 11.04 -16.59 13.21
CA ARG A 215 11.93 -17.41 14.06
C ARG A 215 12.58 -16.59 15.16
N HIS A 216 13.04 -15.40 14.82
CA HIS A 216 13.71 -14.52 15.75
C HIS A 216 12.78 -14.05 16.89
N LEU A 217 11.54 -13.72 16.57
CA LEU A 217 10.55 -13.26 17.55
C LEU A 217 10.22 -14.31 18.62
N TYR A 218 10.05 -15.59 18.25
CA TYR A 218 9.70 -16.63 19.23
C TYR A 218 10.92 -17.31 19.88
N ARG A 219 12.11 -17.32 19.25
CA ARG A 219 13.32 -17.91 19.86
C ARG A 219 14.07 -16.96 20.78
N THR A 220 14.07 -15.66 20.45
CA THR A 220 14.86 -14.65 21.16
C THR A 220 14.01 -13.41 21.41
N PRO A 221 12.92 -13.52 22.20
CA PRO A 221 11.93 -12.45 22.38
C PRO A 221 12.49 -11.18 23.05
N LYS A 222 13.63 -11.29 23.76
CA LYS A 222 14.31 -10.14 24.39
C LYS A 222 15.05 -9.26 23.38
N LEU A 223 15.39 -9.76 22.19
CA LEU A 223 16.05 -8.94 21.19
C LEU A 223 15.03 -8.00 20.53
N GLN A 224 15.44 -6.74 20.39
CA GLN A 224 14.66 -5.72 19.69
C GLN A 224 14.73 -5.99 18.19
N ILE A 225 13.60 -5.82 17.50
CA ILE A 225 13.58 -5.86 16.04
C ILE A 225 13.69 -4.46 15.46
N GLU A 226 14.40 -4.32 14.33
CA GLU A 226 14.53 -3.05 13.64
C GLU A 226 13.37 -2.80 12.65
N ASP A 227 13.25 -1.58 12.10
CA ASP A 227 12.21 -1.26 11.11
C ASP A 227 12.30 -2.16 9.86
N LYS A 228 13.51 -2.57 9.46
CA LYS A 228 13.73 -3.51 8.33
C LYS A 228 13.10 -4.88 8.59
N ASP A 229 13.14 -5.34 9.84
CA ASP A 229 12.57 -6.61 10.27
C ASP A 229 11.05 -6.48 10.36
N CYS A 230 10.55 -5.35 10.88
CA CYS A 230 9.13 -5.01 10.88
C CYS A 230 8.52 -5.03 9.48
N ARG A 231 9.19 -4.43 8.48
CA ARG A 231 8.73 -4.46 7.08
C ARG A 231 8.66 -5.88 6.50
N SER A 232 9.54 -6.77 6.95
CA SER A 232 9.55 -8.17 6.51
C SER A 232 8.34 -8.96 7.07
N LEU A 233 7.65 -8.42 8.08
CA LEU A 233 6.48 -9.03 8.72
C LEU A 233 5.14 -8.57 8.14
N GLY A 234 5.10 -7.72 7.11
CA GLY A 234 3.87 -7.11 6.56
C GLY A 234 2.67 -8.07 6.48
N ASP A 235 2.73 -9.06 5.57
CA ASP A 235 1.67 -10.07 5.41
C ASP A 235 1.39 -10.87 6.70
N ALA A 236 2.43 -11.17 7.48
CA ALA A 236 2.30 -11.95 8.72
C ALA A 236 1.53 -11.16 9.80
N ILE A 237 1.64 -9.83 9.81
CA ILE A 237 0.89 -8.98 10.74
C ILE A 237 -0.60 -9.08 10.47
N PHE A 238 -1.05 -9.03 9.21
CA PHE A 238 -2.46 -9.20 8.88
C PHE A 238 -2.98 -10.58 9.25
N VAL A 239 -2.22 -11.63 8.97
CA VAL A 239 -2.56 -13.00 9.36
C VAL A 239 -2.67 -13.15 10.88
N PHE A 240 -1.76 -12.53 11.63
CA PHE A 240 -1.76 -12.57 13.08
C PHE A 240 -2.92 -11.79 13.71
N LEU A 241 -3.25 -10.62 13.17
CA LEU A 241 -4.31 -9.75 13.65
C LEU A 241 -5.72 -10.27 13.32
N ALA A 242 -5.86 -11.06 12.25
CA ALA A 242 -7.13 -11.71 11.93
C ALA A 242 -7.57 -12.67 13.04
N ASN A 243 -8.84 -12.61 13.42
CA ASN A 243 -9.50 -13.64 14.21
C ASN A 243 -9.98 -14.79 13.32
N LYS A 244 -10.29 -15.95 13.90
CA LYS A 244 -10.78 -17.12 13.15
C LYS A 244 -12.11 -16.87 12.42
N ASP A 245 -12.94 -15.96 12.94
CA ASP A 245 -14.22 -15.54 12.34
C ASP A 245 -14.06 -14.44 11.27
N THR A 246 -12.85 -13.91 11.08
CA THR A 246 -12.56 -12.84 10.10
C THR A 246 -11.85 -13.37 8.87
N VAL A 247 -12.17 -12.81 7.70
CA VAL A 247 -11.45 -13.03 6.45
C VAL A 247 -10.36 -11.97 6.29
N ILE A 248 -9.17 -12.37 5.87
CA ILE A 248 -8.13 -11.43 5.42
C ILE A 248 -8.45 -11.07 3.97
N LEU A 249 -8.94 -9.84 3.76
CA LEU A 249 -9.22 -9.32 2.43
C LEU A 249 -7.93 -8.74 1.86
N THR A 250 -7.36 -9.39 0.84
CA THR A 250 -6.07 -9.02 0.22
C THR A 250 -6.03 -9.43 -1.24
N THR A 251 -5.25 -8.73 -2.06
CA THR A 251 -4.88 -9.22 -3.41
C THR A 251 -3.60 -10.05 -3.41
N ASN A 252 -2.84 -10.08 -2.30
CA ASN A 252 -1.62 -10.87 -2.18
C ASN A 252 -1.87 -12.27 -1.58
N ILE A 253 -2.73 -13.04 -2.25
CA ILE A 253 -3.19 -14.36 -1.79
C ILE A 253 -2.04 -15.35 -1.61
N SER A 254 -1.07 -15.33 -2.52
CA SER A 254 0.04 -16.29 -2.51
C SER A 254 0.92 -16.22 -1.26
N ASP A 255 0.99 -15.06 -0.61
CA ASP A 255 1.80 -14.89 0.60
C ASP A 255 0.96 -15.03 1.88
N HIS A 256 -0.32 -14.66 1.84
CA HIS A 256 -1.21 -14.75 3.00
C HIS A 256 -1.77 -16.16 3.24
N VAL A 257 -2.19 -16.88 2.20
CA VAL A 257 -2.91 -18.16 2.34
C VAL A 257 -2.12 -19.22 3.11
N PRO A 258 -0.82 -19.48 2.84
CA PRO A 258 -0.08 -20.50 3.57
C PRO A 258 -0.08 -20.23 5.09
N MET A 259 0.20 -18.99 5.49
CA MET A 259 0.23 -18.60 6.90
C MET A 259 -1.16 -18.58 7.52
N ALA A 260 -2.19 -18.11 6.80
CA ALA A 260 -3.56 -18.07 7.29
C ALA A 260 -4.09 -19.48 7.56
N ASN A 261 -3.91 -20.41 6.61
CA ASN A 261 -4.34 -21.79 6.76
C ASN A 261 -3.67 -22.48 7.94
N ALA A 262 -2.38 -22.22 8.18
CA ALA A 262 -1.65 -22.77 9.32
C ALA A 262 -2.24 -22.35 10.68
N LEU A 263 -2.97 -21.23 10.74
CA LEU A 263 -3.66 -20.76 11.95
C LEU A 263 -5.17 -21.06 11.94
N GLY A 264 -5.67 -21.80 10.94
CA GLY A 264 -7.10 -22.05 10.75
C GLY A 264 -7.90 -20.78 10.39
N LYS A 265 -7.25 -19.83 9.70
CA LYS A 265 -7.84 -18.56 9.24
C LYS A 265 -7.99 -18.58 7.72
N ARG A 266 -8.72 -17.61 7.16
CA ARG A 266 -8.98 -17.51 5.72
C ARG A 266 -8.46 -16.20 5.15
N ALA A 267 -7.86 -16.26 3.98
CA ALA A 267 -7.53 -15.08 3.16
C ALA A 267 -8.23 -15.20 1.80
N LEU A 268 -8.89 -14.13 1.36
CA LEU A 268 -9.65 -14.11 0.10
C LEU A 268 -9.37 -12.81 -0.66
N SER A 269 -9.35 -12.92 -1.99
CA SER A 269 -9.28 -11.77 -2.88
C SER A 269 -10.67 -11.23 -3.22
N PRO A 270 -10.78 -9.98 -3.68
CA PRO A 270 -12.03 -9.45 -4.21
C PRO A 270 -12.66 -10.33 -5.29
N SER A 271 -11.85 -10.89 -6.20
CA SER A 271 -12.34 -11.80 -7.24
C SER A 271 -12.93 -13.10 -6.67
N GLN A 272 -12.30 -13.69 -5.66
CA GLN A 272 -12.79 -14.92 -5.03
C GLN A 272 -14.10 -14.72 -4.26
N ILE A 273 -14.37 -13.50 -3.77
CA ILE A 273 -15.65 -13.15 -3.13
C ILE A 273 -16.73 -13.02 -4.20
N LEU A 274 -16.47 -12.24 -5.24
CA LEU A 274 -17.47 -11.89 -6.25
C LEU A 274 -17.80 -13.04 -7.22
N ILE A 275 -16.90 -14.02 -7.40
CA ILE A 275 -17.17 -15.20 -8.23
C ILE A 275 -18.09 -16.19 -7.50
N LYS A 276 -18.09 -16.23 -6.16
CA LYS A 276 -18.99 -17.10 -5.39
C LYS A 276 -20.46 -16.65 -5.40
N GLU A 277 -20.74 -15.49 -5.97
CA GLU A 277 -22.10 -14.95 -6.14
C GLU A 277 -22.71 -15.27 -7.52
N LYS A 278 -21.96 -15.91 -8.42
CA LYS A 278 -22.45 -16.40 -9.71
C LYS A 278 -22.57 -17.92 -9.71
#